data_AF-A0A024UE50-F1
#
_entry.id   AF-A0A024UE50-F1
#
_cell.length_a   1.000
_cell.length_b   1.000
_cell.length_c   1.000
_cell.angle_alpha   90.00
_cell.angle_beta   90.00
_cell.angle_gamma   90.00
#
_symmetry.space_group_name_H-M   'P 1'
#
loop_
_entity.id
_entity.type
_entity.pdbx_description
1 polymer ?
#
loop_
_entity_poly.entity_id
_entity_poly.type
_entity_poly.pdbx_seq_one_letter_code
_entity_poly.pdbx_strand_id
1 'polypeptide(L)'
;MSSSSTPLWLGSASVALCGGLAYINPRLGWIGLFATMFWAIRATVPALSTKYVAWYRERSPQDINDKLLWCNTTVSLVHSAMSAALSLAVLAMDPVHDWVHSCSPLAVICLSLSTGYFIYDFYDMVVGNLYVRAHGILVHHIMVTLCYVLALHYKVAVPYLVVMLLLEINSVWLHARKLLSMVGFTLRNRVYAMSWHALWLTFYTTRVLLPLAVHVGVTLDRHRFPHAIQFAVAFGGTGVLHVLNYLVYVGCNKAYSKEKKQLKVA
;
A
#
# COMPACT_ATOMS: atom_id res chain seq x y z
N MET A 1 -30.26 -13.94 -2.67
CA MET A 1 -29.62 -15.06 -3.42
C MET A 1 -28.68 -14.54 -4.51
N SER A 2 -27.67 -13.72 -4.19
CA SER A 2 -26.70 -13.22 -5.21
C SER A 2 -25.22 -13.18 -4.77
N SER A 3 -24.84 -13.77 -3.64
CA SER A 3 -23.49 -13.58 -3.08
C SER A 3 -22.45 -14.63 -3.48
N SER A 4 -22.81 -15.69 -4.21
CA SER A 4 -21.86 -16.77 -4.56
C SER A 4 -21.09 -16.50 -5.86
N SER A 5 -21.62 -15.64 -6.74
CA SER A 5 -21.01 -15.38 -8.05
C SER A 5 -20.03 -14.21 -8.03
N THR A 6 -20.24 -13.21 -7.16
CA THR A 6 -19.42 -11.99 -7.11
C THR A 6 -17.93 -12.24 -6.85
N PRO A 7 -17.54 -13.12 -5.89
CA PRO A 7 -16.13 -13.42 -5.64
C PRO A 7 -15.47 -14.11 -6.85
N LEU A 8 -16.19 -15.04 -7.48
CA LEU A 8 -15.70 -15.77 -8.64
C LEU A 8 -15.47 -14.82 -9.83
N TRP A 9 -16.44 -13.95 -10.15
CA TRP A 9 -16.34 -12.97 -11.25
C TRP A 9 -15.19 -11.98 -11.04
N LEU A 10 -15.04 -11.45 -9.83
CA LEU A 10 -13.97 -10.52 -9.51
C LEU A 10 -12.59 -11.20 -9.57
N GLY A 11 -12.50 -12.49 -9.23
CA GLY A 11 -11.26 -13.26 -9.29
C GLY A 11 -10.83 -13.48 -10.73
N SER A 12 -11.77 -13.89 -11.57
CA SER A 12 -11.60 -13.98 -13.03
C SER A 12 -11.18 -12.64 -13.63
N ALA A 13 -11.75 -11.53 -13.18
CA ALA A 13 -11.40 -10.19 -13.64
C ALA A 13 -9.97 -9.78 -13.25
N SER A 14 -9.52 -10.09 -12.03
CA SER A 14 -8.14 -9.84 -11.60
C SER A 14 -7.12 -10.63 -12.43
N VAL A 15 -7.42 -11.90 -12.73
CA VAL A 15 -6.57 -12.74 -13.59
C VAL A 15 -6.55 -12.22 -15.03
N ALA A 16 -7.72 -11.88 -15.57
CA ALA A 16 -7.84 -11.31 -16.91
C ALA A 16 -7.10 -9.97 -17.04
N LEU A 17 -7.16 -9.11 -16.02
CA LEU A 17 -6.39 -7.86 -15.97
C LEU A 17 -4.88 -8.14 -16.02
N CYS A 18 -4.37 -9.03 -15.17
CA CYS A 18 -2.95 -9.36 -15.15
C CYS A 18 -2.48 -9.99 -16.47
N GLY A 19 -3.30 -10.88 -17.05
CA GLY A 19 -3.03 -11.49 -18.36
C GLY A 19 -3.05 -10.45 -19.50
N GLY A 20 -4.02 -9.54 -19.50
CA GLY A 20 -4.11 -8.44 -20.46
C GLY A 20 -2.93 -7.49 -20.38
N LEU A 21 -2.49 -7.13 -19.16
CA LEU A 21 -1.29 -6.31 -18.97
C LEU A 21 -0.04 -7.00 -19.51
N ALA A 22 0.14 -8.29 -19.22
CA ALA A 22 1.26 -9.08 -19.74
C ALA A 22 1.24 -9.21 -21.27
N TYR A 23 0.05 -9.33 -21.87
CA TYR A 23 -0.14 -9.37 -23.31
C TYR A 23 0.23 -8.04 -23.98
N ILE A 24 -0.18 -6.91 -23.39
CA ILE A 24 0.13 -5.57 -23.90
C ILE A 24 1.64 -5.29 -23.81
N ASN A 25 2.28 -5.69 -22.71
CA ASN A 25 3.72 -5.50 -22.51
C ASN A 25 4.26 -6.61 -21.60
N PRO A 26 5.17 -7.48 -22.10
CA PRO A 26 5.69 -8.60 -21.32
C PRO A 26 6.31 -8.21 -19.97
N ARG A 27 6.82 -6.98 -19.83
CA ARG A 27 7.37 -6.46 -18.56
C ARG A 27 6.31 -6.28 -17.49
N LEU A 28 5.06 -6.02 -17.88
CA LEU A 28 3.94 -5.94 -16.94
C LEU A 28 3.53 -7.33 -16.43
N GLY A 29 4.07 -8.41 -17.01
CA GLY A 29 3.92 -9.77 -16.47
C GLY A 29 4.40 -9.92 -15.02
N TRP A 30 5.39 -9.13 -14.60
CA TRP A 30 5.83 -9.08 -13.20
C TRP A 30 4.68 -8.69 -12.24
N ILE A 31 3.76 -7.81 -12.67
CA ILE A 31 2.61 -7.41 -11.87
C ILE A 31 1.73 -8.62 -11.56
N GLY A 32 1.46 -9.46 -12.57
CA GLY A 32 0.66 -10.68 -12.40
C GLY A 32 1.34 -11.71 -11.49
N LEU A 33 2.67 -11.86 -11.61
CA LEU A 33 3.45 -12.71 -10.73
C LEU A 33 3.33 -12.27 -9.26
N PHE A 34 3.55 -10.98 -8.99
CA PHE A 34 3.46 -10.44 -7.63
C PHE A 34 2.03 -10.44 -7.09
N ALA A 35 1.01 -10.17 -7.92
CA ALA A 35 -0.39 -10.31 -7.50
C ALA A 35 -0.68 -11.75 -7.05
N THR A 36 -0.21 -12.75 -7.81
CA THR A 36 -0.36 -14.19 -7.46
C THR A 36 0.41 -14.53 -6.17
N MET A 37 1.61 -13.95 -5.99
CA MET A 37 2.38 -14.09 -4.76
C MET A 37 1.60 -13.58 -3.54
N PHE A 38 0.99 -12.39 -3.62
CA PHE A 38 0.20 -11.84 -2.50
C PHE A 38 -1.08 -12.64 -2.23
N TRP A 39 -1.71 -13.20 -3.26
CA TRP A 39 -2.78 -14.17 -3.11
C TRP A 39 -2.33 -15.43 -2.34
N ALA A 40 -1.16 -15.98 -2.67
CA ALA A 40 -0.62 -17.12 -1.95
C ALA A 40 -0.29 -16.76 -0.49
N ILE A 41 0.32 -15.59 -0.24
CA ILE A 41 0.59 -15.09 1.11
C ILE A 41 -0.74 -15.00 1.89
N ARG A 42 -1.77 -14.37 1.31
CA ARG A 42 -3.10 -14.24 1.92
C ARG A 42 -3.75 -15.57 2.28
N ALA A 43 -3.55 -16.61 1.48
CA ALA A 43 -4.07 -17.95 1.75
C ALA A 43 -3.38 -18.61 2.96
N THR A 44 -2.10 -18.31 3.21
CA THR A 44 -1.35 -18.86 4.35
C THR A 44 -1.63 -18.13 5.68
N VAL A 45 -1.98 -16.84 5.64
CA VAL A 45 -2.15 -15.99 6.84
C VAL A 45 -3.16 -16.57 7.86
N PRO A 46 -4.36 -17.06 7.48
CA PRO A 46 -5.29 -17.66 8.44
C PRO A 46 -4.71 -18.87 9.19
N ALA A 47 -3.99 -19.75 8.48
CA ALA A 47 -3.40 -20.95 9.07
C ALA A 47 -2.28 -20.59 10.05
N LEU A 48 -1.39 -19.67 9.66
CA LEU A 48 -0.32 -19.16 10.53
C LEU A 48 -0.90 -18.42 11.75
N SER A 49 -1.92 -17.59 11.54
CA SER A 49 -2.55 -16.83 12.63
C SER A 49 -3.25 -17.75 13.63
N THR A 50 -3.93 -18.80 13.16
CA THR A 50 -4.52 -19.81 14.04
C THR A 50 -3.46 -20.53 14.87
N LYS A 51 -2.30 -20.83 14.27
CA LYS A 51 -1.19 -21.54 14.95
C LYS A 51 -0.47 -20.66 15.97
N TYR A 52 -0.20 -19.38 15.66
CA TYR A 52 0.71 -18.57 16.47
C TYR A 52 0.04 -17.42 17.24
N VAL A 53 -1.21 -17.05 16.95
CA VAL A 53 -1.86 -15.87 17.53
C VAL A 53 -3.11 -16.29 18.30
N ALA A 54 -3.02 -16.31 19.63
CA ALA A 54 -4.12 -16.68 20.52
C ALA A 54 -5.39 -15.86 20.25
N TRP A 55 -5.24 -14.54 20.11
CA TRP A 55 -6.33 -13.62 19.78
C TRP A 55 -7.10 -14.03 18.51
N TYR A 56 -6.41 -14.50 17.47
CA TYR A 56 -7.05 -14.90 16.21
C TYR A 56 -7.76 -16.25 16.34
N ARG A 57 -7.16 -17.18 17.09
CA ARG A 57 -7.68 -18.53 17.35
C ARG A 57 -8.96 -18.51 18.18
N GLU A 58 -8.96 -17.73 19.26
CA GLU A 58 -10.04 -17.66 20.25
C GLU A 58 -11.24 -16.83 19.76
N ARG A 59 -11.06 -16.05 18.68
CA ARG A 59 -12.11 -15.20 18.13
C ARG A 59 -13.24 -16.02 17.53
N SER A 60 -14.48 -15.69 17.90
CA SER A 60 -15.67 -16.41 17.48
C SER A 60 -15.89 -16.34 15.96
N PRO A 61 -16.53 -17.33 15.31
CA PRO A 61 -16.89 -17.27 13.90
C PRO A 61 -17.79 -16.07 13.53
N GLN A 62 -18.56 -15.55 14.49
CA GLN A 62 -19.40 -14.36 14.33
C GLN A 62 -18.58 -13.07 14.12
N ASP A 63 -17.30 -13.06 14.51
CA ASP A 63 -16.37 -11.92 14.31
C ASP A 63 -15.58 -12.05 13.00
N ILE A 64 -16.21 -12.59 11.95
CA ILE A 64 -15.57 -12.83 10.65
C ILE A 64 -14.90 -11.56 10.10
N ASN A 65 -15.52 -10.40 10.30
CA ASN A 65 -15.01 -9.11 9.85
C ASN A 65 -13.67 -8.73 10.52
N ASP A 66 -13.48 -9.10 11.78
CA ASP A 66 -12.24 -8.83 12.51
C ASP A 66 -11.13 -9.78 12.05
N LYS A 67 -11.45 -11.05 11.76
CA LYS A 67 -10.50 -12.00 11.16
C LYS A 67 -10.09 -11.59 9.75
N LEU A 68 -11.03 -11.10 8.94
CA LEU A 68 -10.73 -10.57 7.60
C LEU A 68 -9.85 -9.32 7.68
N LEU A 69 -10.17 -8.38 8.57
CA LEU A 69 -9.36 -7.19 8.79
C LEU A 69 -7.95 -7.54 9.27
N TRP A 70 -7.81 -8.54 10.15
CA TRP A 70 -6.52 -9.05 10.60
C TRP A 70 -5.69 -9.59 9.44
N CYS A 71 -6.31 -10.43 8.59
CA CYS A 71 -5.62 -11.02 7.45
C CYS A 71 -5.16 -9.95 6.45
N ASN A 72 -6.07 -9.05 6.07
CA ASN A 72 -5.77 -7.94 5.17
C ASN A 72 -4.65 -7.03 5.73
N THR A 73 -4.73 -6.65 7.01
CA THR A 73 -3.70 -5.83 7.67
C THR A 73 -2.35 -6.56 7.72
N THR A 74 -2.35 -7.87 7.92
CA THR A 74 -1.11 -8.69 7.93
C THR A 74 -0.46 -8.72 6.55
N VAL A 75 -1.24 -8.94 5.48
CA VAL A 75 -0.69 -8.92 4.11
C VAL A 75 -0.19 -7.52 3.73
N SER A 76 -0.90 -6.47 4.16
CA SER A 76 -0.48 -5.07 3.97
C SER A 76 0.82 -4.74 4.71
N LEU A 77 1.03 -5.30 5.91
CA LEU A 77 2.31 -5.19 6.62
C LEU A 77 3.45 -5.87 5.85
N VAL A 78 3.21 -7.07 5.30
CA VAL A 78 4.21 -7.78 4.48
C VAL A 78 4.55 -6.95 3.23
N HIS A 79 3.54 -6.43 2.53
CA HIS A 79 3.74 -5.56 1.39
C HIS A 79 4.59 -4.34 1.73
N SER A 80 4.16 -3.55 2.72
CA SER A 80 4.84 -2.31 3.10
C SER A 80 6.30 -2.53 3.53
N ALA A 81 6.60 -3.64 4.20
CA ALA A 81 7.97 -4.01 4.55
C ALA A 81 8.81 -4.37 3.32
N MET A 82 8.26 -5.20 2.42
CA MET A 82 8.95 -5.61 1.19
C MET A 82 9.18 -4.43 0.24
N SER A 83 8.16 -3.59 0.02
CA SER A 83 8.25 -2.44 -0.88
C SER A 83 9.21 -1.39 -0.34
N ALA A 84 9.15 -1.05 0.96
CA ALA A 84 10.08 -0.11 1.58
C ALA A 84 11.55 -0.58 1.46
N ALA A 85 11.81 -1.87 1.77
CA ALA A 85 13.15 -2.44 1.65
C ALA A 85 13.64 -2.42 0.20
N LEU A 86 12.79 -2.79 -0.74
CA LEU A 86 13.14 -2.83 -2.16
C LEU A 86 13.33 -1.42 -2.75
N SER A 87 12.56 -0.42 -2.33
CA SER A 87 12.75 0.98 -2.73
C SER A 87 14.10 1.52 -2.24
N LEU A 88 14.45 1.23 -0.98
CA LEU A 88 15.77 1.60 -0.44
C LEU A 88 16.90 0.89 -1.22
N ALA A 89 16.73 -0.38 -1.58
CA ALA A 89 17.70 -1.12 -2.39
C ALA A 89 17.87 -0.51 -3.78
N VAL A 90 16.77 -0.15 -4.46
CA VAL A 90 16.83 0.55 -5.76
C VAL A 90 17.63 1.83 -5.64
N LEU A 91 17.31 2.69 -4.66
CA LEU A 91 17.96 3.99 -4.50
C LEU A 91 19.45 3.87 -4.11
N ALA A 92 19.82 2.78 -3.43
CA ALA A 92 21.21 2.52 -3.06
C ALA A 92 22.05 1.94 -4.21
N MET A 93 21.45 1.12 -5.08
CA MET A 93 22.16 0.38 -6.13
C MET A 93 22.13 1.11 -7.48
N ASP A 94 21.03 1.81 -7.79
CA ASP A 94 20.81 2.49 -9.06
C ASP A 94 20.66 4.01 -8.80
N PRO A 95 21.77 4.79 -8.76
CA PRO A 95 21.68 6.22 -8.57
C PRO A 95 20.84 6.88 -9.67
N VAL A 96 19.94 7.78 -9.26
CA VAL A 96 19.01 8.43 -10.18
C VAL A 96 19.75 9.50 -10.99
N HIS A 97 20.05 9.19 -12.25
CA HIS A 97 20.66 10.14 -13.19
C HIS A 97 19.63 11.04 -13.88
N ASP A 98 18.43 10.50 -14.14
CA ASP A 98 17.34 11.21 -14.80
C ASP A 98 15.99 10.83 -14.17
N TRP A 99 15.30 11.79 -13.57
CA TRP A 99 14.04 11.58 -12.86
C TRP A 99 12.85 11.22 -13.76
N VAL A 100 12.91 11.56 -15.06
CA VAL A 100 11.79 11.36 -15.99
C VAL A 100 12.02 10.14 -16.86
N HIS A 101 13.25 9.92 -17.34
CA HIS A 101 13.54 8.89 -18.33
C HIS A 101 14.35 7.69 -17.81
N SER A 102 14.90 7.73 -16.59
CA SER A 102 15.58 6.55 -16.05
C SER A 102 14.58 5.45 -15.74
N CYS A 103 14.92 4.21 -16.09
CA CYS A 103 14.08 3.05 -15.81
C CYS A 103 14.98 1.82 -15.65
N SER A 104 15.42 1.55 -14.42
CA SER A 104 16.25 0.37 -14.12
C SER A 104 15.39 -0.88 -13.98
N PRO A 105 15.95 -2.09 -14.26
CA PRO A 105 15.23 -3.35 -14.05
C PRO A 105 14.79 -3.54 -12.60
N LEU A 106 15.61 -3.13 -11.62
CA LEU A 106 15.27 -3.25 -10.20
C LEU A 106 14.12 -2.32 -9.82
N ALA A 107 14.08 -1.10 -10.37
CA ALA A 107 12.95 -0.18 -10.20
C ALA A 107 11.65 -0.76 -10.79
N VAL A 108 11.72 -1.41 -11.96
CA VAL A 108 10.56 -2.08 -12.57
C VAL A 108 10.03 -3.19 -11.67
N ILE A 109 10.92 -4.02 -11.10
CA ILE A 109 10.54 -5.08 -10.15
C ILE A 109 9.91 -4.47 -8.90
N CYS A 110 10.51 -3.39 -8.36
CA CYS A 110 10.03 -2.66 -7.18
C CYS A 110 8.59 -2.13 -7.35
N LEU A 111 8.35 -1.42 -8.45
CA LEU A 111 7.01 -0.88 -8.72
C LEU A 111 6.02 -1.98 -9.10
N SER A 112 6.47 -3.04 -9.78
CA SER A 112 5.62 -4.19 -10.14
C SER A 112 5.17 -4.97 -8.89
N LEU A 113 6.04 -5.12 -7.88
CA LEU A 113 5.68 -5.72 -6.59
C LEU A 113 4.52 -4.97 -5.93
N SER A 114 4.60 -3.65 -5.91
CA SER A 114 3.56 -2.80 -5.30
C SER A 114 2.29 -2.77 -6.14
N THR A 115 2.42 -2.70 -7.46
CA THR A 115 1.26 -2.73 -8.36
C THR A 115 0.50 -4.06 -8.25
N GLY A 116 1.22 -5.19 -8.18
CA GLY A 116 0.62 -6.50 -7.98
C GLY A 116 -0.12 -6.61 -6.65
N TYR A 117 0.47 -6.07 -5.58
CA TYR A 117 -0.23 -5.95 -4.29
C TYR A 117 -1.48 -5.09 -4.38
N PHE A 118 -1.43 -3.90 -5.00
CA PHE A 118 -2.58 -2.99 -5.07
C PHE A 118 -3.79 -3.62 -5.78
N ILE A 119 -3.54 -4.38 -6.86
CA ILE A 119 -4.57 -5.13 -7.59
C ILE A 119 -5.17 -6.23 -6.71
N TYR A 120 -4.31 -7.04 -6.06
CA TYR A 120 -4.76 -8.08 -5.13
C TYR A 120 -5.58 -7.50 -3.97
N ASP A 121 -5.08 -6.44 -3.32
CA ASP A 121 -5.68 -5.87 -2.13
C ASP A 121 -7.01 -5.17 -2.44
N PHE A 122 -7.10 -4.52 -3.61
CA PHE A 122 -8.38 -4.01 -4.12
C PHE A 122 -9.43 -5.12 -4.19
N TYR A 123 -9.06 -6.28 -4.74
CA TYR A 123 -9.96 -7.43 -4.80
C TYR A 123 -10.33 -7.93 -3.38
N ASP A 124 -9.33 -8.13 -2.50
CA ASP A 124 -9.55 -8.66 -1.13
C ASP A 124 -10.48 -7.74 -0.33
N MET A 125 -10.32 -6.42 -0.49
CA MET A 125 -11.17 -5.43 0.15
C MET A 125 -12.61 -5.44 -0.35
N VAL A 126 -12.82 -5.59 -1.67
CA VAL A 126 -14.16 -5.62 -2.28
C VAL A 126 -14.90 -6.89 -1.86
N VAL A 127 -14.26 -8.05 -1.96
CA VAL A 127 -14.88 -9.33 -1.60
C VAL A 127 -15.09 -9.45 -0.09
N GLY A 128 -14.16 -8.95 0.71
CA GLY A 128 -14.26 -8.93 2.17
C GLY A 128 -15.18 -7.83 2.72
N ASN A 129 -15.78 -6.98 1.87
CA ASN A 129 -16.53 -5.78 2.26
C ASN A 129 -15.76 -4.85 3.24
N LEU A 130 -14.43 -4.89 3.21
CA LEU A 130 -13.58 -4.08 4.08
C LEU A 130 -13.61 -2.60 3.68
N TYR A 131 -13.92 -2.32 2.41
CA TYR A 131 -14.03 -0.96 1.86
C TYR A 131 -15.05 -0.08 2.60
N VAL A 132 -16.10 -0.66 3.19
CA VAL A 132 -17.14 0.06 3.94
C VAL A 132 -16.56 0.83 5.13
N ARG A 133 -15.44 0.36 5.69
CA ARG A 133 -14.75 1.04 6.80
C ARG A 133 -13.64 1.98 6.31
N ALA A 134 -13.29 1.95 5.03
CA ALA A 134 -12.10 2.61 4.49
C ALA A 134 -12.22 3.00 3.01
N HIS A 135 -13.31 3.67 2.62
CA HIS A 135 -13.57 4.08 1.23
C HIS A 135 -12.42 4.85 0.55
N GLY A 136 -11.70 5.69 1.30
CA GLY A 136 -10.55 6.44 0.79
C GLY A 136 -9.37 5.55 0.35
N ILE A 137 -9.23 4.37 0.93
CA ILE A 137 -8.19 3.40 0.54
C ILE A 137 -8.53 2.78 -0.82
N LEU A 138 -9.81 2.52 -1.12
CA LEU A 138 -10.18 1.96 -2.42
C LEU A 138 -9.85 2.91 -3.59
N VAL A 139 -10.16 4.20 -3.42
CA VAL A 139 -9.80 5.25 -4.39
C VAL A 139 -8.28 5.38 -4.52
N HIS A 140 -7.55 5.27 -3.41
CA HIS A 140 -6.10 5.25 -3.42
C HIS A 140 -5.56 4.11 -4.30
N HIS A 141 -6.04 2.88 -4.11
CA HIS A 141 -5.60 1.70 -4.86
C HIS A 141 -5.86 1.84 -6.36
N ILE A 142 -7.02 2.37 -6.77
CA ILE A 142 -7.32 2.64 -8.18
C ILE A 142 -6.32 3.65 -8.76
N MET A 143 -6.14 4.78 -8.08
CA MET A 143 -5.28 5.87 -8.56
C MET A 143 -3.82 5.43 -8.67
N VAL A 144 -3.28 4.83 -7.61
CA VAL A 144 -1.86 4.41 -7.58
C VAL A 144 -1.59 3.31 -8.59
N THR A 145 -2.52 2.36 -8.76
CA THR A 145 -2.41 1.30 -9.79
C THR A 145 -2.37 1.91 -11.18
N LEU A 146 -3.25 2.86 -11.50
CA LEU A 146 -3.25 3.53 -12.80
C LEU A 146 -1.94 4.28 -13.04
N CYS A 147 -1.47 5.05 -12.06
CA CYS A 147 -0.21 5.80 -12.17
C CYS A 147 0.98 4.86 -12.41
N TYR A 148 1.06 3.75 -11.66
CA TYR A 148 2.18 2.80 -11.75
C TYR A 148 2.15 2.02 -13.05
N VAL A 149 0.98 1.53 -13.49
CA VAL A 149 0.84 0.82 -14.77
C VAL A 149 1.25 1.73 -15.94
N LEU A 150 0.78 2.98 -15.96
CA LEU A 150 1.16 3.93 -17.02
C LEU A 150 2.66 4.25 -16.99
N ALA A 151 3.23 4.50 -15.81
CA ALA A 151 4.66 4.76 -15.66
C ALA A 151 5.52 3.56 -16.09
N LEU A 152 5.12 2.33 -15.74
CA LEU A 152 5.81 1.11 -16.15
C LEU A 152 5.68 0.83 -17.65
N HIS A 153 4.50 1.08 -18.22
CA HIS A 153 4.24 0.89 -19.64
C HIS A 153 5.05 1.86 -20.50
N TYR A 154 5.02 3.16 -20.17
CA TYR A 154 5.72 4.21 -20.92
C TYR A 154 7.16 4.46 -20.48
N LYS A 155 7.59 3.90 -19.35
CA LYS A 155 8.91 4.11 -18.73
C LYS A 155 9.20 5.58 -18.41
N VAL A 156 8.20 6.27 -17.89
CA VAL A 156 8.27 7.69 -17.55
C VAL A 156 8.04 7.88 -16.06
N ALA A 157 8.84 8.74 -15.43
CA ALA A 157 8.75 9.11 -14.01
C ALA A 157 8.90 7.93 -13.02
N VAL A 158 9.53 6.83 -13.45
CA VAL A 158 9.78 5.64 -12.61
C VAL A 158 10.58 5.99 -11.34
N PRO A 159 11.66 6.79 -11.37
CA PRO A 159 12.41 7.16 -10.17
C PRO A 159 11.58 7.97 -9.17
N TYR A 160 10.70 8.85 -9.65
CA TYR A 160 9.76 9.55 -8.78
C TYR A 160 8.86 8.56 -8.04
N LEU A 161 8.32 7.56 -8.73
CA LEU A 161 7.47 6.55 -8.10
C LEU A 161 8.24 5.68 -7.09
N VAL A 162 9.51 5.34 -7.36
CA VAL A 162 10.36 4.61 -6.41
C VAL A 162 10.58 5.42 -5.14
N VAL A 163 10.88 6.72 -5.26
CA VAL A 163 11.01 7.60 -4.09
C VAL A 163 9.68 7.71 -3.36
N MET A 164 8.58 7.89 -4.07
CA MET A 164 7.24 7.94 -3.47
C MET A 164 6.93 6.68 -2.67
N LEU A 165 7.37 5.51 -3.12
CA LEU A 165 7.13 4.24 -2.44
C LEU A 165 7.81 4.14 -1.06
N LEU A 166 8.76 5.02 -0.73
CA LEU A 166 9.29 5.16 0.64
C LEU A 166 8.21 5.59 1.66
N LEU A 167 7.04 6.06 1.22
CA LEU A 167 5.88 6.27 2.09
C LEU A 167 5.47 4.99 2.82
N GLU A 168 5.81 3.81 2.27
CA GLU A 168 5.53 2.52 2.88
C GLU A 168 6.31 2.27 4.17
N ILE A 169 7.43 2.97 4.40
CA ILE A 169 8.12 2.96 5.71
C ILE A 169 7.16 3.40 6.82
N ASN A 170 6.31 4.39 6.56
CA ASN A 170 5.29 4.80 7.52
C ASN A 170 4.16 3.78 7.62
N SER A 171 3.76 3.18 6.49
CA SER A 171 2.72 2.13 6.44
C SER A 171 3.10 0.92 7.28
N VAL A 172 4.38 0.52 7.33
CA VAL A 172 4.86 -0.56 8.22
C VAL A 172 4.44 -0.31 9.67
N TRP A 173 4.71 0.89 10.18
CA TRP A 173 4.33 1.24 11.57
C TRP A 173 2.82 1.35 11.74
N LEU A 174 2.10 1.82 10.72
CA LEU A 174 0.64 1.93 10.75
C LEU A 174 -0.03 0.55 10.85
N HIS A 175 0.39 -0.41 10.04
CA HIS A 175 -0.15 -1.78 10.05
C HIS A 175 0.32 -2.57 11.27
N ALA A 176 1.60 -2.48 11.64
CA ALA A 176 2.13 -3.15 12.84
C ALA A 176 1.38 -2.69 14.10
N ARG A 177 1.18 -1.37 14.26
CA ARG A 177 0.40 -0.81 15.37
C ARG A 177 -1.05 -1.30 15.34
N LYS A 178 -1.68 -1.34 14.16
CA LYS A 178 -3.07 -1.82 14.04
C LYS A 178 -3.18 -3.28 14.51
N LEU A 179 -2.25 -4.16 14.11
CA LEU A 179 -2.21 -5.55 14.56
C LEU A 179 -1.98 -5.65 16.07
N LEU A 180 -1.03 -4.89 16.62
CA LEU A 180 -0.77 -4.83 18.06
C LEU A 180 -2.02 -4.38 18.84
N SER A 181 -2.72 -3.36 18.35
CA SER A 181 -3.97 -2.88 18.95
C SER A 181 -5.07 -3.94 18.92
N MET A 182 -5.17 -4.73 17.84
CA MET A 182 -6.14 -5.82 17.72
C MET A 182 -5.89 -6.91 18.78
N VAL A 183 -4.62 -7.26 19.05
CA VAL A 183 -4.26 -8.20 20.13
C VAL A 183 -4.28 -7.58 21.54
N GLY A 184 -4.78 -6.35 21.70
CA GLY A 184 -5.01 -5.72 23.00
C GLY A 184 -3.86 -4.86 23.53
N PHE A 185 -2.83 -4.57 22.73
CA PHE A 185 -1.76 -3.67 23.18
C PHE A 185 -2.28 -2.24 23.27
N THR A 186 -1.91 -1.58 24.36
CA THR A 186 -2.21 -0.17 24.65
C THR A 186 -0.94 0.65 24.83
N LEU A 187 -1.07 1.98 24.95
CA LEU A 187 0.04 2.92 25.21
C LEU A 187 0.86 2.62 26.47
N ARG A 188 0.40 1.73 27.35
CA ARG A 188 1.19 1.24 28.50
C ARG A 188 2.34 0.33 28.07
N ASN A 189 2.20 -0.35 26.93
CA ASN A 189 3.21 -1.27 26.41
C ASN A 189 4.28 -0.47 25.67
N ARG A 190 5.55 -0.63 26.07
CA ARG A 190 6.68 0.10 25.47
C ARG A 190 6.77 -0.08 23.96
N VAL A 191 6.63 -1.32 23.47
CA VAL A 191 6.67 -1.64 22.03
C VAL A 191 5.60 -0.85 21.26
N TYR A 192 4.37 -0.84 21.77
CA TYR A 192 3.25 -0.14 21.14
C TYR A 192 3.43 1.39 21.17
N ALA A 193 3.92 1.93 22.29
CA ALA A 193 4.25 3.35 22.41
C ALA A 193 5.38 3.73 21.44
N MET A 194 6.43 2.92 21.31
CA MET A 194 7.51 3.14 20.34
C MET A 194 7.00 3.12 18.90
N SER A 195 6.09 2.20 18.55
CA SER A 195 5.46 2.18 17.23
C SER A 195 4.74 3.49 16.91
N TRP A 196 4.09 4.13 17.90
CA TRP A 196 3.49 5.45 17.71
C TRP A 196 4.52 6.56 17.45
N HIS A 197 5.64 6.57 18.16
CA HIS A 197 6.70 7.56 17.93
C HIS A 197 7.34 7.37 16.55
N ALA A 198 7.65 6.13 16.19
CA ALA A 198 8.16 5.79 14.87
C ALA A 198 7.17 6.14 13.76
N LEU A 199 5.87 5.90 13.98
CA LEU A 199 4.81 6.32 13.06
C LEU A 199 4.84 7.84 12.87
N TRP A 200 4.84 8.65 13.91
CA TRP A 200 4.84 10.12 13.74
C TRP A 200 6.11 10.63 13.06
N LEU A 201 7.28 10.13 13.48
CA LEU A 201 8.55 10.50 12.86
C LEU A 201 8.55 10.20 11.36
N THR A 202 8.21 8.97 10.99
CA THR A 202 8.17 8.55 9.58
C THR A 202 7.05 9.23 8.81
N PHE A 203 5.95 9.62 9.47
CA PHE A 203 4.84 10.32 8.81
C PHE A 203 5.29 11.66 8.26
N TYR A 204 5.97 12.48 9.09
CA TYR A 204 6.44 13.78 8.63
C TYR A 204 7.51 13.65 7.56
N THR A 205 8.42 12.69 7.67
CA THR A 205 9.50 12.53 6.69
C THR A 205 9.00 11.94 5.36
N THR A 206 8.25 10.85 5.38
CA THR A 206 7.90 10.10 4.16
C THR A 206 6.51 10.41 3.60
N ARG A 207 5.59 10.98 4.39
CA ARG A 207 4.23 11.33 3.95
C ARG A 207 3.97 12.83 3.83
N VAL A 208 4.88 13.69 4.31
CA VAL A 208 4.80 15.15 4.13
C VAL A 208 5.96 15.66 3.28
N LEU A 209 7.19 15.58 3.78
CA LEU A 209 8.35 16.19 3.11
C LEU A 209 8.62 15.56 1.74
N LEU A 210 8.66 14.22 1.69
CA LEU A 210 8.99 13.50 0.46
C LEU A 210 7.95 13.72 -0.65
N PRO A 211 6.62 13.58 -0.43
CA PRO A 211 5.64 13.87 -1.46
C PRO A 211 5.68 15.32 -1.94
N LEU A 212 5.96 16.29 -1.06
CA LEU A 212 6.14 17.68 -1.45
C LEU A 212 7.35 17.84 -2.38
N ALA A 213 8.49 17.23 -2.04
CA ALA A 213 9.68 17.26 -2.88
C ALA A 213 9.43 16.64 -4.26
N VAL A 214 8.73 15.50 -4.32
CA VAL A 214 8.37 14.86 -5.59
C VAL A 214 7.39 15.71 -6.39
N HIS A 215 6.38 16.33 -5.75
CA HIS A 215 5.43 17.21 -6.42
C HIS A 215 6.14 18.42 -7.06
N VAL A 216 7.06 19.04 -6.32
CA VAL A 216 7.90 20.12 -6.85
C VAL A 216 8.78 19.60 -7.99
N GLY A 217 9.43 18.45 -7.82
CA GLY A 217 10.25 17.82 -8.87
C GLY A 217 9.48 17.60 -10.16
N VAL A 218 8.32 16.93 -10.10
CA VAL A 218 7.43 16.70 -11.25
C VAL A 218 7.03 18.02 -11.92
N THR A 219 6.79 19.08 -11.14
CA THR A 219 6.43 20.41 -11.65
C THR A 219 7.58 21.08 -12.39
N LEU A 220 8.82 20.96 -11.88
CA LEU A 220 10.02 21.50 -12.53
C LEU A 220 10.33 20.75 -13.83
N ASP A 221 10.19 19.42 -13.80
CA ASP A 221 10.44 18.54 -14.95
C ASP A 221 9.27 18.47 -15.94
N ARG A 222 8.21 19.28 -15.78
CA ARG A 222 6.99 19.27 -16.61
C ARG A 222 7.25 19.25 -18.12
N HIS A 223 8.29 19.96 -18.57
CA HIS A 223 8.64 20.13 -19.98
C HIS A 223 9.39 18.92 -20.55
N ARG A 224 9.88 18.03 -19.69
CA ARG A 224 10.63 16.82 -20.05
C ARG A 224 9.70 15.62 -20.26
N PHE A 225 8.44 15.71 -19.83
CA PHE A 225 7.46 14.66 -20.07
C PHE A 225 7.15 14.57 -21.57
N PRO A 226 7.26 13.38 -22.19
CA PRO A 226 6.98 13.19 -23.62
C PRO A 226 5.57 13.62 -24.04
N HIS A 227 4.59 13.42 -23.16
CA HIS A 227 3.20 13.78 -23.42
C HIS A 227 2.56 14.46 -22.22
N ALA A 228 1.70 15.46 -22.48
CA ALA A 228 0.98 16.21 -21.44
C ALA A 228 0.15 15.31 -20.52
N ILE A 229 -0.39 14.20 -21.03
CA ILE A 229 -1.16 13.24 -20.23
C ILE A 229 -0.30 12.55 -19.17
N GLN A 230 0.97 12.26 -19.46
CA GLN A 230 1.88 11.61 -18.51
C GLN A 230 2.23 12.55 -17.36
N PHE A 231 2.47 13.84 -17.67
CA PHE A 231 2.62 14.88 -16.67
C PHE A 231 1.34 15.05 -15.84
N ALA A 232 0.17 15.14 -16.49
CA ALA A 232 -1.11 15.31 -15.81
C ALA A 232 -1.41 14.16 -14.82
N VAL A 233 -1.08 12.92 -15.20
CA VAL A 233 -1.20 11.75 -14.31
C VAL A 233 -0.23 11.84 -13.14
N ALA A 234 1.05 12.19 -13.36
CA ALA A 234 2.04 12.32 -12.29
C ALA A 234 1.71 13.46 -11.30
N PHE A 235 1.36 14.63 -11.82
CA PHE A 235 0.97 15.80 -11.04
C PHE A 235 -0.36 15.59 -10.31
N GLY A 236 -1.37 15.09 -11.01
CA GLY A 236 -2.67 14.78 -10.43
C GLY A 236 -2.58 13.71 -9.35
N GLY A 237 -1.79 12.65 -9.60
CA GLY A 237 -1.54 11.58 -8.64
C GLY A 237 -0.87 12.07 -7.36
N THR A 238 0.18 12.88 -7.47
CA THR A 238 0.83 13.50 -6.30
C THR A 238 -0.11 14.46 -5.55
N GLY A 239 -0.94 15.22 -6.27
CA GLY A 239 -1.99 16.07 -5.69
C GLY A 239 -3.01 15.29 -4.85
N VAL A 240 -3.59 14.23 -5.42
CA VAL A 240 -4.52 13.34 -4.69
C VAL A 240 -3.85 12.69 -3.49
N LEU A 241 -2.56 12.32 -3.61
CA LEU A 241 -1.83 11.72 -2.50
C LEU A 241 -1.67 12.68 -1.31
N HIS A 242 -1.51 14.00 -1.52
CA HIS A 242 -1.51 14.96 -0.42
C HIS A 242 -2.84 14.94 0.36
N VAL A 243 -3.96 14.91 -0.37
CA VAL A 243 -5.30 14.82 0.24
C VAL A 243 -5.42 13.52 1.06
N LEU A 244 -5.01 12.40 0.48
CA LEU A 244 -5.07 11.10 1.17
C LEU A 244 -4.17 11.07 2.41
N ASN A 245 -2.94 11.60 2.33
CA ASN A 245 -2.05 11.70 3.49
C ASN A 245 -2.64 12.61 4.57
N TYR A 246 -3.30 13.71 4.22
CA TYR A 246 -4.02 14.51 5.20
C TYR A 246 -5.16 13.73 5.88
N LEU A 247 -5.91 12.92 5.14
CA LEU A 247 -6.95 12.05 5.73
C LEU A 247 -6.35 11.01 6.68
N VAL A 248 -5.21 10.41 6.32
CA VAL A 248 -4.47 9.50 7.21
C VAL A 248 -4.00 10.22 8.46
N TYR A 249 -3.45 11.43 8.33
CA TYR A 249 -3.04 12.26 9.48
C TYR A 249 -4.20 12.48 10.46
N VAL A 250 -5.36 12.91 9.95
CA VAL A 250 -6.57 13.12 10.75
C VAL A 250 -7.00 11.82 11.44
N GLY A 251 -6.97 10.69 10.72
CA GLY A 251 -7.29 9.36 11.27
C GLY A 251 -6.34 8.95 12.40
N CYS A 252 -5.04 9.10 12.19
CA CYS A 252 -4.00 8.82 13.19
C CYS A 252 -4.14 9.71 14.43
N ASN A 253 -4.39 11.00 14.24
CA ASN A 253 -4.54 11.94 15.36
C ASN A 253 -5.78 11.62 16.21
N LYS A 254 -6.90 11.26 15.57
CA LYS A 254 -8.12 10.81 16.26
C LYS A 254 -7.86 9.53 17.07
N ALA A 255 -7.18 8.54 16.46
CA ALA A 255 -6.85 7.29 17.13
C ALA A 255 -5.90 7.50 18.33
N TYR A 256 -4.83 8.26 18.15
CA TYR A 256 -3.87 8.57 19.22
C TYR A 256 -4.54 9.31 20.38
N SER A 257 -5.39 10.30 20.07
CA SER A 257 -6.13 11.06 21.08
C SER A 257 -7.08 10.18 21.89
N LYS A 258 -7.76 9.23 21.25
CA LYS A 258 -8.63 8.25 21.92
C LYS A 258 -7.81 7.38 22.89
N GLU A 259 -6.69 6.84 22.44
CA GLU A 259 -5.84 5.97 23.26
C GLU A 259 -5.19 6.72 24.43
N LYS A 260 -4.79 7.98 24.22
CA LYS A 260 -4.26 8.84 25.30
C LYS A 260 -5.31 9.14 26.37
N LYS A 261 -6.58 9.31 25.99
CA LYS A 261 -7.69 9.46 26.96
C LYS A 261 -7.87 8.18 27.77
N GLN A 262 -7.82 7.00 27.14
CA GLN A 262 -7.92 5.71 27.83
C GLN A 262 -6.77 5.49 28.83
N LEU A 263 -5.56 5.95 28.50
CA LEU A 263 -4.41 5.89 29.42
C LEU A 263 -4.59 6.75 30.67
N LYS A 264 -5.31 7.87 30.59
CA LYS A 264 -5.54 8.80 31.73
C LYS A 264 -6.63 8.34 32.69
N VAL A 265 -7.57 7.50 32.22
CA VAL A 265 -8.73 7.04 32.98
C VAL A 265 -8.45 5.71 33.69
N ALA A 266 -7.46 4.95 33.24
CA ALA A 266 -7.05 3.67 33.79
C ALA A 266 -5.85 3.83 34.72
#